data_AF-A0A0G4KA05-F1
#
_entry.id   AF-A0A0G4KA05-F1
#
_cell.length_a   1.000
_cell.length_b   1.000
_cell.length_c   1.000
_cell.angle_alpha   90.00
_cell.angle_beta   90.00
_cell.angle_gamma   90.00
#
_symmetry.space_group_name_H-M   'P 1'
#
loop_
_entity.id
_entity.type
_entity.pdbx_description
1 polymer ?
#
loop_
_entity_poly.entity_id
_entity_poly.type
_entity_poly.pdbx_seq_one_letter_code
_entity_poly.pdbx_strand_id
1 'polypeptide(L)'
;MKKVLLTAMAILTVVSASAFGMYGRGDSWIDFLTHGNQFRARMDQLGFVLGNGTIKGTVGFRANTINLGNWGNILSDTGSGTSLNSTLSAGIGYTSDVFGIGVGYNFTYINKDIQVHTPVLTMNFLNNNLRLSIPIQVAVTDKQNGTKINNFKYTGVAFDNIQLRYYTGIDAFNAIRFYVYYRNNTVDTGSFKGVSESLGFQLRLYFLNTPVGNVTINPFVRIEYHTALKGSAAKNYTAEYSYKNNDFIDNNSKQSDIYDVSPYEFSIKPILGITANSDVVSLYVEPSLGYTLTGYQKKGIESTSTHKLSWGAYAELYVRPVQDLEWYFEMDVNNSGNSYTTPVSVPVYFETTTGITWYLPSFN
;
A
#
# COMPACT_ATOMS: atom_id res chain seq x y z
N MET A 1 25.17 28.96 -6.60
CA MET A 1 23.71 29.12 -6.82
C MET A 1 23.12 28.03 -7.72
N LYS A 2 23.73 27.65 -8.87
CA LYS A 2 23.21 26.55 -9.73
C LYS A 2 23.09 25.17 -9.05
N LYS A 3 24.01 24.79 -8.15
CA LYS A 3 23.98 23.48 -7.46
C LYS A 3 22.81 23.34 -6.47
N VAL A 4 22.53 24.38 -5.69
CA VAL A 4 21.43 24.39 -4.70
C VAL A 4 20.06 24.33 -5.38
N LEU A 5 19.91 25.02 -6.51
CA LEU A 5 18.68 24.98 -7.30
C LEU A 5 18.45 23.59 -7.93
N LEU A 6 19.51 22.94 -8.42
CA LEU A 6 19.44 21.59 -8.98
C LEU A 6 19.08 20.54 -7.92
N THR A 7 19.66 20.65 -6.72
CA THR A 7 19.33 19.78 -5.58
C THR A 7 17.90 20.04 -5.08
N ALA A 8 17.47 21.30 -5.01
CA ALA A 8 16.09 21.66 -4.65
C ALA A 8 15.09 21.14 -5.68
N MET A 9 15.40 21.23 -6.97
CA MET A 9 14.60 20.64 -8.05
C MET A 9 14.60 19.12 -7.98
N ALA A 10 15.73 18.47 -7.72
CA ALA A 10 15.83 17.01 -7.55
C ALA A 10 15.06 16.51 -6.31
N ILE A 11 14.97 17.32 -5.25
CA ILE A 11 14.13 17.04 -4.07
C ILE A 11 12.65 17.30 -4.42
N LEU A 12 12.33 18.38 -5.14
CA LEU A 12 10.97 18.67 -5.60
C LEU A 12 10.46 17.58 -6.55
N THR A 13 11.28 17.06 -7.47
CA THR A 13 10.92 16.01 -8.42
C THR A 13 10.70 14.65 -7.76
N VAL A 14 11.46 14.34 -6.69
CA VAL A 14 11.28 13.13 -5.89
C VAL A 14 10.07 13.23 -4.95
N VAL A 15 9.62 14.44 -4.61
CA VAL A 15 8.42 14.70 -3.79
C VAL A 15 7.15 14.81 -4.65
N SER A 16 7.25 15.27 -5.91
CA SER A 16 6.11 15.45 -6.80
C SER A 16 5.54 14.15 -7.40
N ALA A 17 6.23 13.01 -7.26
CA ALA A 17 5.77 11.69 -7.73
C ALA A 17 5.24 10.80 -6.59
N SER A 18 4.64 11.40 -5.56
CA SER A 18 3.96 10.62 -4.51
C SER A 18 2.53 11.14 -4.36
N ALA A 19 1.58 10.30 -4.76
CA ALA A 19 0.15 10.50 -4.58
C ALA A 19 -0.21 10.67 -3.09
N PHE A 20 -0.21 11.91 -2.62
CA PHE A 20 -0.32 12.22 -1.19
C PHE A 20 -1.76 12.37 -0.64
N GLY A 21 -2.36 11.34 -0.03
CA GLY A 21 -3.67 11.37 0.71
C GLY A 21 -4.69 10.44 0.03
N MET A 22 -5.52 9.61 0.68
CA MET A 22 -6.37 9.77 1.88
C MET A 22 -6.44 8.40 2.55
N TYR A 23 -5.97 8.38 3.78
CA TYR A 23 -5.11 7.29 4.25
C TYR A 23 -5.90 6.03 4.62
N GLY A 24 -6.37 5.25 3.65
CA GLY A 24 -7.03 3.96 3.89
C GLY A 24 -6.08 2.90 4.46
N ARG A 25 -6.43 1.63 4.25
CA ARG A 25 -5.61 0.46 4.61
C ARG A 25 -4.36 0.28 3.72
N GLY A 26 -3.78 1.38 3.24
CA GLY A 26 -2.73 1.41 2.22
C GLY A 26 -1.53 2.26 2.65
N ASP A 27 -0.52 2.31 1.80
CA ASP A 27 0.81 2.88 2.03
C ASP A 27 0.87 4.40 2.28
N SER A 28 -0.22 5.12 2.09
CA SER A 28 -0.21 6.59 2.09
C SER A 28 0.10 7.21 3.47
N TRP A 29 -0.11 6.49 4.59
CA TRP A 29 0.07 7.03 5.95
C TRP A 29 1.49 7.50 6.26
N ILE A 30 2.49 6.98 5.55
CA ILE A 30 3.90 7.36 5.67
C ILE A 30 4.15 8.84 5.42
N ASP A 31 3.29 9.48 4.65
CA ASP A 31 3.47 10.85 4.21
C ASP A 31 2.55 11.84 4.94
N PHE A 32 1.67 11.37 5.85
CA PHE A 32 0.71 12.19 6.60
C PHE A 32 1.32 13.44 7.24
N LEU A 33 2.44 13.26 7.95
CA LEU A 33 3.11 14.36 8.63
C LEU A 33 3.74 15.38 7.67
N THR A 34 3.97 14.99 6.41
CA THR A 34 4.63 15.84 5.41
C THR A 34 3.67 16.46 4.39
N HIS A 35 2.42 16.03 4.34
CA HIS A 35 1.44 16.66 3.45
C HIS A 35 1.13 18.08 3.91
N GLY A 36 1.03 18.99 2.94
CA GLY A 36 0.43 20.30 3.14
C GLY A 36 -1.09 20.20 3.33
N ASN A 37 -1.71 21.34 3.63
CA ASN A 37 -3.16 21.41 3.66
C ASN A 37 -3.70 21.16 2.25
N GLN A 38 -4.68 20.27 2.16
CA GLN A 38 -5.25 19.88 0.88
C GLN A 38 -6.63 19.26 1.06
N PHE A 39 -7.50 19.54 0.11
CA PHE A 39 -8.69 18.74 -0.15
C PHE A 39 -8.39 17.80 -1.32
N ARG A 40 -8.89 16.57 -1.24
CA ARG A 40 -8.72 15.60 -2.32
C ARG A 40 -10.02 14.88 -2.62
N ALA A 41 -10.31 14.77 -3.91
CA ALA A 41 -11.44 14.05 -4.45
C ALA A 41 -10.95 13.27 -5.68
N ARG A 42 -10.71 11.98 -5.49
CA ARG A 42 -10.39 11.03 -6.56
C ARG A 42 -11.44 9.95 -6.63
N MET A 43 -11.40 9.17 -7.70
CA MET A 43 -12.35 8.09 -7.93
C MET A 43 -12.42 7.09 -6.77
N ASP A 44 -11.31 6.82 -6.08
CA ASP A 44 -11.24 5.87 -4.98
C ASP A 44 -11.18 6.51 -3.59
N GLN A 45 -11.15 7.84 -3.48
CA GLN A 45 -10.89 8.50 -2.20
C GLN A 45 -11.41 9.94 -2.10
N LEU A 46 -11.93 10.32 -0.93
CA LEU A 46 -12.46 11.66 -0.64
C LEU A 46 -12.10 12.16 0.79
N GLY A 47 -11.84 13.46 0.99
CA GLY A 47 -11.51 14.04 2.30
C GLY A 47 -10.44 15.15 2.29
N PHE A 48 -9.76 15.37 3.42
CA PHE A 48 -8.86 16.50 3.60
C PHE A 48 -7.72 16.23 4.60
N VAL A 49 -6.63 16.99 4.44
CA VAL A 49 -5.60 17.21 5.45
C VAL A 49 -5.58 18.70 5.74
N LEU A 50 -5.67 19.08 7.00
CA LEU A 50 -5.77 20.47 7.42
C LEU A 50 -4.98 20.69 8.71
N GLY A 51 -4.39 21.88 8.86
CA GLY A 51 -3.60 22.21 10.03
C GLY A 51 -2.84 23.52 9.90
N ASN A 52 -1.98 23.75 10.88
CA ASN A 52 -0.95 24.78 10.88
C ASN A 52 0.44 24.14 10.86
N GLY A 53 1.49 24.92 11.09
CA GLY A 53 2.87 24.41 11.08
C GLY A 53 3.18 23.38 12.18
N THR A 54 2.34 23.29 13.21
CA THR A 54 2.60 22.48 14.41
C THR A 54 1.63 21.32 14.57
N ILE A 55 0.36 21.52 14.26
CA ILE A 55 -0.69 20.51 14.43
C ILE A 55 -1.43 20.37 13.10
N LYS A 56 -1.62 19.12 12.67
CA LYS A 56 -2.46 18.79 11.52
C LYS A 56 -3.37 17.61 11.80
N GLY A 57 -4.55 17.66 11.22
CA GLY A 57 -5.54 16.60 11.23
C GLY A 57 -5.87 16.14 9.81
N THR A 58 -6.40 14.93 9.71
CA THR A 58 -6.90 14.36 8.47
C THR A 58 -8.19 13.62 8.74
N VAL A 59 -9.13 13.70 7.79
CA VAL A 59 -10.30 12.82 7.72
C VAL A 59 -10.55 12.49 6.25
N GLY A 60 -10.86 11.24 5.96
CA GLY A 60 -11.24 10.85 4.61
C GLY A 60 -11.71 9.42 4.49
N PHE A 61 -12.13 9.08 3.27
CA PHE A 61 -12.59 7.78 2.86
C PHE A 61 -11.67 7.27 1.76
N ARG A 62 -11.44 5.96 1.73
CA ARG A 62 -10.78 5.27 0.61
C ARG A 62 -11.48 3.96 0.31
N ALA A 63 -11.84 3.69 -0.93
CA ALA A 63 -12.51 2.46 -1.35
C ALA A 63 -11.69 1.21 -0.98
N ASN A 64 -12.38 0.15 -0.55
CA ASN A 64 -11.73 -1.09 -0.08
C ASN A 64 -11.27 -2.01 -1.23
N THR A 65 -11.92 -1.89 -2.39
CA THR A 65 -11.63 -2.69 -3.58
C THR A 65 -11.70 -1.79 -4.81
N ILE A 66 -10.65 -1.86 -5.61
CA ILE A 66 -10.55 -1.16 -6.89
C ILE A 66 -10.36 -2.25 -7.95
N ASN A 67 -11.36 -2.48 -8.80
CA ASN A 67 -11.32 -3.46 -9.89
C ASN A 67 -12.15 -2.94 -11.08
N LEU A 68 -11.87 -3.42 -12.30
CA LEU A 68 -12.51 -2.99 -13.56
C LEU A 68 -14.06 -2.98 -13.56
N GLY A 69 -14.71 -3.72 -12.65
CA GLY A 69 -16.17 -3.75 -12.49
C GLY A 69 -16.73 -2.86 -11.38
N ASN A 70 -15.89 -2.19 -10.57
CA ASN A 70 -16.30 -1.39 -9.42
C ASN A 70 -15.36 -0.17 -9.31
N TRP A 71 -15.82 0.99 -9.77
CA TRP A 71 -15.05 2.23 -9.97
C TRP A 71 -14.71 2.95 -8.64
N GLY A 72 -14.18 2.24 -7.64
CA GLY A 72 -13.79 2.87 -6.37
C GLY A 72 -14.97 3.35 -5.52
N ASN A 73 -16.12 2.66 -5.59
CA ASN A 73 -17.34 3.06 -4.88
C ASN A 73 -17.11 3.16 -3.35
N ILE A 74 -17.23 4.38 -2.81
CA ILE A 74 -17.23 4.64 -1.36
C ILE A 74 -18.51 4.09 -0.72
N LEU A 75 -19.63 4.21 -1.43
CA LEU A 75 -20.94 3.66 -1.08
C LEU A 75 -21.45 2.82 -2.24
N SER A 76 -22.09 1.69 -1.94
CA SER A 76 -22.87 0.94 -2.93
C SER A 76 -24.29 0.69 -2.43
N ASP A 77 -25.25 0.76 -3.33
CA ASP A 77 -26.59 0.23 -3.09
C ASP A 77 -26.66 -1.19 -3.66
N THR A 78 -27.02 -2.15 -2.82
CA THR A 78 -27.16 -3.57 -3.22
C THR A 78 -28.62 -3.98 -3.40
N GLY A 79 -29.55 -3.02 -3.46
CA GLY A 79 -31.00 -3.28 -3.54
C GLY A 79 -31.61 -3.76 -2.22
N SER A 80 -30.80 -3.95 -1.19
CA SER A 80 -31.20 -4.30 0.19
C SER A 80 -30.80 -3.22 1.21
N GLY A 81 -30.28 -2.08 0.73
CA GLY A 81 -29.77 -0.97 1.53
C GLY A 81 -28.40 -0.48 1.05
N THR A 82 -28.03 0.70 1.52
CA THR A 82 -26.72 1.32 1.23
C THR A 82 -25.64 0.74 2.16
N SER A 83 -24.54 0.24 1.60
CA SER A 83 -23.39 -0.26 2.34
C SER A 83 -22.14 0.61 2.13
N LEU A 84 -21.36 0.78 3.20
CA LEU A 84 -20.05 1.43 3.14
C LEU A 84 -19.01 0.46 2.56
N ASN A 85 -18.51 0.75 1.37
CA ASN A 85 -17.49 -0.05 0.68
C ASN A 85 -16.10 0.59 0.75
N SER A 86 -15.92 1.48 1.73
CA SER A 86 -14.67 2.18 1.98
C SER A 86 -14.14 1.94 3.38
N THR A 87 -12.88 2.29 3.54
CA THR A 87 -12.22 2.54 4.80
C THR A 87 -12.39 4.00 5.16
N LEU A 88 -12.93 4.27 6.34
CA LEU A 88 -12.92 5.59 6.96
C LEU A 88 -11.60 5.76 7.70
N SER A 89 -10.96 6.91 7.53
CA SER A 89 -9.67 7.22 8.12
C SER A 89 -9.70 8.58 8.80
N ALA A 90 -9.15 8.65 10.00
CA ALA A 90 -8.98 9.90 10.73
C ALA A 90 -7.64 9.90 11.45
N GLY A 91 -7.02 11.07 11.62
CA GLY A 91 -5.75 11.17 12.33
C GLY A 91 -5.40 12.58 12.75
N ILE A 92 -4.46 12.67 13.68
CA ILE A 92 -3.88 13.91 14.18
C ILE A 92 -2.38 13.73 14.36
N GLY A 93 -1.62 14.76 14.02
CA GLY A 93 -0.17 14.76 14.11
C GLY A 93 0.38 16.08 14.59
N TYR A 94 1.44 15.97 15.38
CA TYR A 94 2.36 17.05 15.69
C TYR A 94 3.47 17.05 14.64
N THR A 95 3.77 18.22 14.08
CA THR A 95 4.83 18.42 13.11
C THR A 95 5.76 19.53 13.57
N SER A 96 7.06 19.32 13.37
CA SER A 96 8.09 20.35 13.53
C SER A 96 9.20 20.09 12.51
N ASP A 97 10.16 21.01 12.42
CA ASP A 97 11.30 20.86 11.51
C ASP A 97 12.18 19.66 11.86
N VAL A 98 12.32 19.33 13.16
CA VAL A 98 13.26 18.31 13.64
C VAL A 98 12.62 16.92 13.70
N PHE A 99 11.38 16.86 14.19
CA PHE A 99 10.62 15.62 14.33
C PHE A 99 9.12 15.86 14.19
N GLY A 100 8.40 14.80 13.87
CA GLY A 100 6.95 14.77 13.87
C GLY A 100 6.47 13.40 14.29
N ILE A 101 5.30 13.40 14.92
CA ILE A 101 4.64 12.18 15.38
C ILE A 101 3.15 12.35 15.17
N GLY A 102 2.49 11.32 14.67
CA GLY A 102 1.06 11.32 14.47
C GLY A 102 0.46 9.97 14.77
N VAL A 103 -0.79 10.02 15.15
CA VAL A 103 -1.65 8.85 15.32
C VAL A 103 -2.80 8.94 14.34
N GLY A 104 -3.13 7.80 13.77
CA GLY A 104 -4.21 7.62 12.83
C GLY A 104 -5.04 6.42 13.21
N TYR A 105 -6.22 6.35 12.62
CA TYR A 105 -7.12 5.23 12.77
C TYR A 105 -7.88 5.01 11.48
N ASN A 106 -7.88 3.76 11.02
CA ASN A 106 -8.70 3.33 9.89
C ASN A 106 -9.75 2.33 10.37
N PHE A 107 -10.99 2.57 9.98
CA PHE A 107 -12.10 1.65 10.14
C PHE A 107 -12.51 1.10 8.78
N THR A 108 -12.33 -0.20 8.58
CA THR A 108 -12.70 -0.88 7.34
C THR A 108 -13.89 -1.79 7.61
N TYR A 109 -15.04 -1.45 7.02
CA TYR A 109 -16.22 -2.31 7.05
C TYR A 109 -16.06 -3.44 6.03
N ILE A 110 -16.14 -4.68 6.50
CA ILE A 110 -16.10 -5.87 5.64
C ILE A 110 -17.50 -6.41 5.42
N ASN A 111 -18.20 -6.73 6.51
CA ASN A 111 -19.61 -7.12 6.52
C ASN A 111 -20.17 -7.00 7.95
N LYS A 112 -21.40 -7.47 8.16
CA LYS A 112 -22.07 -7.45 9.47
C LYS A 112 -21.41 -8.33 10.54
N ASP A 113 -20.59 -9.29 10.13
CA ASP A 113 -19.94 -10.26 11.02
C ASP A 113 -18.56 -9.79 11.46
N ILE A 114 -17.81 -9.16 10.56
CA ILE A 114 -16.42 -8.80 10.81
C ILE A 114 -16.14 -7.38 10.32
N GLN A 115 -15.36 -6.66 11.14
CA GLN A 115 -14.88 -5.32 10.88
C GLN A 115 -13.39 -5.28 11.20
N VAL A 116 -12.63 -4.43 10.51
CA VAL A 116 -11.19 -4.29 10.73
C VAL A 116 -10.90 -2.91 11.27
N HIS A 117 -10.20 -2.87 12.40
CA HIS A 117 -9.77 -1.66 13.09
C HIS A 117 -8.26 -1.54 12.96
N THR A 118 -7.78 -0.43 12.42
CA THR A 118 -6.36 -0.23 12.10
C THR A 118 -5.83 1.05 12.76
N PRO A 119 -5.38 1.02 14.03
CA PRO A 119 -4.53 2.08 14.55
C PRO A 119 -3.27 2.24 13.70
N VAL A 120 -2.85 3.49 13.51
CA VAL A 120 -1.65 3.83 12.75
C VAL A 120 -0.78 4.76 13.57
N LEU A 121 0.51 4.47 13.64
CA LEU A 121 1.54 5.35 14.19
C LEU A 121 2.43 5.83 13.05
N THR A 122 2.58 7.13 12.89
CA THR A 122 3.49 7.72 11.91
C THR A 122 4.51 8.62 12.59
N MET A 123 5.74 8.62 12.09
CA MET A 123 6.82 9.44 12.59
C MET A 123 7.69 9.91 11.45
N ASN A 124 8.27 11.09 11.62
CA ASN A 124 9.35 11.56 10.77
C ASN A 124 10.46 12.21 11.61
N PHE A 125 11.68 12.10 11.10
CA PHE A 125 12.90 12.60 11.73
C PHE A 125 13.83 13.13 10.64
N LEU A 126 14.91 13.81 11.06
CA LEU A 126 15.97 14.28 10.17
C LEU A 126 15.41 15.17 9.05
N ASN A 127 14.58 16.16 9.41
CA ASN A 127 13.94 17.08 8.48
C ASN A 127 13.13 16.32 7.40
N ASN A 128 12.33 15.36 7.83
CA ASN A 128 11.50 14.49 6.98
C ASN A 128 12.27 13.49 6.10
N ASN A 129 13.59 13.35 6.25
CA ASN A 129 14.38 12.39 5.49
C ASN A 129 14.22 10.97 5.99
N LEU A 130 13.95 10.75 7.28
CA LEU A 130 13.56 9.45 7.81
C LEU A 130 12.07 9.47 8.14
N ARG A 131 11.31 8.52 7.61
CA ARG A 131 9.87 8.37 7.83
C ARG A 131 9.54 6.94 8.21
N LEU A 132 8.61 6.77 9.13
CA LEU A 132 8.12 5.50 9.61
C LEU A 132 6.60 5.53 9.70
N SER A 133 5.94 4.47 9.23
CA SER A 133 4.50 4.26 9.38
C SER A 133 4.24 2.83 9.83
N ILE A 134 3.46 2.67 10.89
CA ILE A 134 3.12 1.39 11.52
C ILE A 134 1.60 1.30 11.65
N PRO A 135 0.91 0.83 10.60
CA PRO A 135 -0.50 0.46 10.67
C PRO A 135 -0.65 -0.99 11.15
N ILE A 136 -1.51 -1.20 12.14
CA ILE A 136 -1.78 -2.52 12.72
C ILE A 136 -3.25 -2.86 12.56
N GLN A 137 -3.56 -3.81 11.69
CA GLN A 137 -4.93 -4.27 11.49
C GLN A 137 -5.31 -5.27 12.56
N VAL A 138 -6.49 -5.09 13.15
CA VAL A 138 -7.10 -6.01 14.11
C VAL A 138 -8.53 -6.31 13.69
N ALA A 139 -8.87 -7.59 13.60
CA ALA A 139 -10.22 -8.05 13.30
C ALA A 139 -10.62 -9.12 14.30
N VAL A 140 -11.76 -8.95 14.97
CA VAL A 140 -12.29 -9.91 15.95
C VAL A 140 -13.77 -10.12 15.67
N THR A 141 -14.22 -11.36 15.75
CA THR A 141 -15.65 -11.66 15.70
C THR A 141 -16.00 -12.96 16.44
N ASP A 142 -17.19 -12.99 17.03
CA ASP A 142 -17.87 -14.16 17.57
C ASP A 142 -19.18 -14.47 16.82
N LYS A 143 -19.33 -13.89 15.61
CA LYS A 143 -20.55 -13.96 14.81
C LYS A 143 -20.33 -14.70 13.50
N GLN A 144 -21.42 -15.29 13.02
CA GLN A 144 -21.57 -15.79 11.66
C GLN A 144 -23.00 -15.48 11.19
N ASN A 145 -23.15 -14.95 9.98
CA ASN A 145 -24.44 -14.57 9.40
C ASN A 145 -25.26 -13.57 10.26
N GLY A 146 -24.59 -12.70 10.99
CA GLY A 146 -25.12 -11.64 11.85
C GLY A 146 -25.48 -12.13 13.26
N THR A 147 -25.32 -13.42 13.53
CA THR A 147 -25.74 -14.05 14.78
C THR A 147 -24.51 -14.49 15.56
N LYS A 148 -24.51 -14.20 16.86
CA LYS A 148 -23.46 -14.69 17.77
C LYS A 148 -23.54 -16.21 17.85
N ILE A 149 -22.42 -16.88 17.62
CA ILE A 149 -22.30 -18.33 17.77
C ILE A 149 -21.54 -18.65 19.05
N ASN A 150 -22.13 -19.50 19.89
CA ASN A 150 -21.45 -20.01 21.07
C ASN A 150 -20.22 -20.83 20.65
N ASN A 151 -19.08 -20.57 21.28
CA ASN A 151 -17.78 -21.20 21.00
C ASN A 151 -17.13 -20.85 19.65
N PHE A 152 -17.64 -19.85 18.91
CA PHE A 152 -16.93 -19.30 17.76
C PHE A 152 -16.14 -18.06 18.16
N LYS A 153 -14.84 -18.05 17.88
CA LYS A 153 -13.97 -16.89 18.06
C LYS A 153 -13.00 -16.81 16.91
N TYR A 154 -13.01 -15.70 16.20
CA TYR A 154 -11.99 -15.35 15.23
C TYR A 154 -11.16 -14.17 15.75
N THR A 155 -9.85 -14.24 15.57
CA THR A 155 -8.94 -13.12 15.84
C THR A 155 -7.89 -13.06 14.74
N GLY A 156 -7.83 -11.92 14.07
CA GLY A 156 -6.81 -11.61 13.08
C GLY A 156 -6.03 -10.37 13.46
N VAL A 157 -4.70 -10.47 13.36
CA VAL A 157 -3.75 -9.38 13.49
C VAL A 157 -2.89 -9.36 12.24
N ALA A 158 -2.76 -8.22 11.58
CA ALA A 158 -1.94 -8.12 10.38
C ALA A 158 -1.29 -6.75 10.21
N PHE A 159 -0.19 -6.73 9.47
CA PHE A 159 0.46 -5.53 8.95
C PHE A 159 0.66 -5.74 7.46
N ASP A 160 0.01 -4.96 6.61
CA ASP A 160 0.18 -5.02 5.16
C ASP A 160 1.11 -3.93 4.60
N ASN A 161 1.68 -3.08 5.45
CA ASN A 161 2.50 -1.95 5.02
C ASN A 161 3.21 -1.22 6.19
N ILE A 162 3.83 -1.95 7.13
CA ILE A 162 4.82 -1.27 8.00
C ILE A 162 5.92 -0.77 7.09
N GLN A 163 6.16 0.53 7.08
CA GLN A 163 7.02 1.16 6.09
C GLN A 163 8.06 2.06 6.76
N LEU A 164 9.31 1.89 6.36
CA LEU A 164 10.40 2.82 6.61
C LEU A 164 10.85 3.43 5.28
N ARG A 165 11.02 4.74 5.24
CA ARG A 165 11.61 5.45 4.11
C ARG A 165 12.76 6.32 4.62
N TYR A 166 13.93 6.16 4.03
CA TYR A 166 15.10 6.98 4.35
C TYR A 166 15.66 7.61 3.08
N TYR A 167 15.72 8.94 3.04
CA TYR A 167 16.39 9.73 2.01
C TYR A 167 17.79 10.07 2.51
N THR A 168 18.82 9.52 1.86
CA THR A 168 20.19 9.52 2.39
C THR A 168 20.92 10.85 2.20
N GLY A 169 20.46 11.68 1.26
CA GLY A 169 21.18 12.87 0.78
C GLY A 169 22.41 12.56 -0.09
N ILE A 170 22.63 11.29 -0.47
CA ILE A 170 23.77 10.85 -1.28
C ILE A 170 23.29 10.59 -2.71
N ASP A 171 23.87 11.27 -3.71
CA ASP A 171 23.44 11.16 -5.11
C ASP A 171 23.53 9.74 -5.68
N ALA A 172 24.59 8.99 -5.33
CA ALA A 172 24.79 7.62 -5.82
C ALA A 172 23.78 6.62 -5.25
N PHE A 173 23.20 6.90 -4.09
CA PHE A 173 22.28 6.03 -3.39
C PHE A 173 21.31 6.87 -2.56
N ASN A 174 20.25 7.38 -3.19
CA ASN A 174 19.50 8.51 -2.69
C ASN A 174 18.35 8.13 -1.75
N ALA A 175 17.85 6.90 -1.80
CA ALA A 175 16.78 6.46 -0.93
C ALA A 175 16.75 4.95 -0.66
N ILE A 176 16.27 4.60 0.53
CA ILE A 176 15.87 3.25 0.93
C ILE A 176 14.38 3.28 1.25
N ARG A 177 13.62 2.30 0.75
CA ARG A 177 12.28 2.01 1.26
C ARG A 177 12.23 0.56 1.70
N PHE A 178 11.82 0.32 2.93
CA PHE A 178 11.68 -1.01 3.48
C PHE A 178 10.25 -1.20 3.97
N TYR A 179 9.66 -2.34 3.62
CA TYR A 179 8.30 -2.70 3.98
C TYR A 179 8.33 -4.06 4.66
N VAL A 180 7.59 -4.19 5.75
CA VAL A 180 7.40 -5.45 6.46
C VAL A 180 5.92 -5.80 6.43
N TYR A 181 5.67 -7.08 6.16
CA TYR A 181 4.33 -7.64 6.05
C TYR A 181 4.20 -8.82 7.00
N TYR A 182 3.06 -8.91 7.69
CA TYR A 182 2.76 -10.03 8.57
C TYR A 182 1.26 -10.26 8.65
N ARG A 183 0.85 -11.51 8.81
CA ARG A 183 -0.52 -11.87 9.16
C ARG A 183 -0.46 -13.00 10.18
N ASN A 184 -1.29 -12.90 11.20
CA ASN A 184 -1.69 -14.01 12.06
C ASN A 184 -3.21 -14.03 12.15
N ASN A 185 -3.83 -15.11 11.72
CA ASN A 185 -5.26 -15.31 11.81
C ASN A 185 -5.52 -16.61 12.59
N THR A 186 -6.40 -16.54 13.56
CA THR A 186 -6.79 -17.67 14.40
C THR A 186 -8.29 -17.83 14.45
N VAL A 187 -8.73 -19.07 14.55
CA VAL A 187 -10.14 -19.42 14.75
C VAL A 187 -10.25 -20.50 15.81
N ASP A 188 -11.26 -20.38 16.66
CA ASP A 188 -11.68 -21.40 17.61
C ASP A 188 -13.17 -21.64 17.40
N THR A 189 -13.56 -22.87 17.09
CA THR A 189 -14.98 -23.27 16.95
C THR A 189 -15.44 -24.17 18.10
N GLY A 190 -14.65 -24.31 19.15
CA GLY A 190 -14.83 -25.26 20.25
C GLY A 190 -14.34 -26.67 19.91
N SER A 191 -14.59 -27.16 18.70
CA SER A 191 -14.12 -28.47 18.23
C SER A 191 -12.81 -28.39 17.45
N PHE A 192 -12.46 -27.23 16.90
CA PHE A 192 -11.29 -27.01 16.08
C PHE A 192 -10.63 -25.68 16.45
N LYS A 193 -9.29 -25.69 16.51
CA LYS A 193 -8.47 -24.49 16.65
C LYS A 193 -7.58 -24.38 15.43
N GLY A 194 -7.83 -23.35 14.62
CA GLY A 194 -7.10 -23.09 13.39
C GLY A 194 -6.17 -21.90 13.50
N VAL A 195 -5.07 -21.93 12.76
CA VAL A 195 -4.13 -20.82 12.60
C VAL A 195 -3.66 -20.72 11.15
N SER A 196 -3.45 -19.48 10.70
CA SER A 196 -2.79 -19.17 9.43
C SER A 196 -1.90 -17.95 9.62
N GLU A 197 -0.65 -18.08 9.23
CA GLU A 197 0.39 -17.12 9.53
C GLU A 197 1.33 -16.93 8.34
N SER A 198 1.67 -15.70 8.02
CA SER A 198 2.59 -15.37 6.94
C SER A 198 3.46 -14.17 7.29
N LEU A 199 4.66 -14.15 6.70
CA LEU A 199 5.64 -13.09 6.86
C LEU A 199 6.17 -12.71 5.48
N GLY A 200 6.47 -11.44 5.28
CA GLY A 200 7.18 -11.01 4.10
C GLY A 200 7.84 -9.66 4.27
N PHE A 201 8.63 -9.28 3.29
CA PHE A 201 9.23 -7.96 3.21
C PHE A 201 9.39 -7.51 1.76
N GLN A 202 9.51 -6.20 1.58
CA GLN A 202 9.92 -5.58 0.33
C GLN A 202 11.01 -4.55 0.62
N LEU A 203 12.11 -4.61 -0.11
CA LEU A 203 13.19 -3.65 -0.07
C LEU A 203 13.29 -2.93 -1.42
N ARG A 204 13.35 -1.61 -1.41
CA ARG A 204 13.66 -0.78 -2.58
C ARG A 204 14.92 0.02 -2.32
N LEU A 205 15.88 -0.10 -3.21
CA LEU A 205 17.17 0.56 -3.17
C LEU A 205 17.26 1.50 -4.37
N TYR A 206 17.27 2.82 -4.13
CA TYR A 206 17.30 3.84 -5.16
C TYR A 206 18.73 4.31 -5.39
N PHE A 207 19.11 4.40 -6.66
CA PHE A 207 20.45 4.76 -7.10
C PHE A 207 20.38 5.94 -8.05
N LEU A 208 21.42 6.78 -8.05
CA LEU A 208 21.67 7.79 -9.08
C LEU A 208 20.45 8.67 -9.39
N ASN A 209 20.20 9.73 -8.62
CA ASN A 209 19.18 10.72 -8.96
C ASN A 209 19.76 11.83 -9.83
N THR A 210 19.83 11.60 -11.15
CA THR A 210 20.61 12.44 -12.06
C THR A 210 19.74 13.06 -13.15
N PRO A 211 19.81 14.38 -13.37
CA PRO A 211 19.20 15.01 -14.54
C PRO A 211 20.02 14.75 -15.81
N VAL A 212 19.35 14.27 -16.85
CA VAL A 212 19.86 14.10 -18.21
C VAL A 212 19.01 14.97 -19.13
N GLY A 213 19.54 16.15 -19.50
CA GLY A 213 18.75 17.18 -20.19
C GLY A 213 17.58 17.66 -19.31
N ASN A 214 16.36 17.64 -19.86
CA ASN A 214 15.14 18.05 -19.16
C ASN A 214 14.43 16.90 -18.43
N VAL A 215 15.10 15.76 -18.29
CA VAL A 215 14.54 14.54 -17.72
C VAL A 215 15.40 14.12 -16.53
N THR A 216 14.77 13.80 -15.40
CA THR A 216 15.44 13.23 -14.23
C THR A 216 15.33 11.71 -14.28
N ILE A 217 16.45 11.03 -14.06
CA ILE A 217 16.54 9.59 -14.03
C ILE A 217 16.86 9.16 -12.59
N ASN A 218 16.11 8.19 -12.06
CA ASN A 218 16.35 7.58 -10.75
C ASN A 218 16.02 6.08 -10.77
N PRO A 219 16.97 5.22 -11.17
CA PRO A 219 16.79 3.78 -11.14
C PRO A 219 16.71 3.25 -9.71
N PHE A 220 16.01 2.14 -9.54
CA PHE A 220 15.99 1.41 -8.28
C PHE A 220 15.78 -0.08 -8.50
N VAL A 221 16.19 -0.87 -7.52
CA VAL A 221 15.91 -2.31 -7.50
C VAL A 221 14.89 -2.57 -6.40
N ARG A 222 13.80 -3.25 -6.75
CA ARG A 222 12.84 -3.79 -5.80
C ARG A 222 13.12 -5.28 -5.58
N ILE A 223 13.19 -5.70 -4.33
CA ILE A 223 13.34 -7.09 -3.90
C ILE A 223 12.16 -7.40 -2.96
N GLU A 224 11.48 -8.51 -3.18
CA GLU A 224 10.35 -8.97 -2.38
C GLU A 224 10.57 -10.43 -1.97
N TYR A 225 10.23 -10.76 -0.73
CA TYR A 225 10.17 -12.15 -0.26
C TYR A 225 8.97 -12.34 0.65
N HIS A 226 8.26 -13.43 0.45
CA HIS A 226 7.04 -13.79 1.17
C HIS A 226 7.06 -15.27 1.49
N THR A 227 6.57 -15.64 2.66
CA THR A 227 6.48 -17.05 3.07
C THR A 227 5.32 -17.28 4.02
N ALA A 228 4.71 -18.47 3.93
CA ALA A 228 3.76 -18.94 4.92
C ALA A 228 4.52 -19.53 6.11
N LEU A 229 4.30 -18.95 7.30
CA LEU A 229 4.80 -19.49 8.57
C LEU A 229 3.90 -20.63 9.06
N LYS A 230 2.58 -20.51 8.85
CA LYS A 230 1.58 -21.56 9.06
C LYS A 230 0.50 -21.48 7.99
N GLY A 231 0.15 -22.62 7.39
CA GLY A 231 -0.88 -22.70 6.35
C GLY A 231 -0.32 -22.57 4.95
N SER A 232 -1.19 -22.20 4.01
CA SER A 232 -0.91 -22.29 2.57
C SER A 232 -0.62 -20.94 1.90
N ALA A 233 -1.12 -19.83 2.44
CA ALA A 233 -1.01 -18.52 1.83
C ALA A 233 0.27 -17.77 2.25
N ALA A 234 1.23 -17.65 1.33
CA ALA A 234 2.46 -16.87 1.52
C ALA A 234 2.23 -15.34 1.51
N LYS A 235 1.15 -14.88 0.86
CA LYS A 235 0.73 -13.47 0.73
C LYS A 235 -0.64 -13.22 1.38
N ASN A 236 -1.23 -12.06 1.09
CA ASN A 236 -2.53 -11.58 1.57
C ASN A 236 -2.53 -11.21 3.06
N TYR A 237 -1.85 -10.11 3.38
CA TYR A 237 -1.58 -9.67 4.74
C TYR A 237 -2.73 -8.87 5.37
N THR A 238 -3.95 -9.38 5.26
CA THR A 238 -5.13 -8.70 5.80
C THR A 238 -5.66 -9.42 7.03
N ALA A 239 -6.14 -8.64 8.00
CA ALA A 239 -6.60 -9.21 9.28
C ALA A 239 -7.84 -10.10 9.13
N GLU A 240 -8.59 -10.00 8.04
CA GLU A 240 -9.79 -10.80 7.76
C GLU A 240 -9.59 -11.90 6.70
N TYR A 241 -8.38 -12.11 6.20
CA TYR A 241 -8.12 -12.99 5.05
C TYR A 241 -8.63 -14.41 5.27
N SER A 242 -8.19 -15.08 6.34
CA SER A 242 -8.55 -16.48 6.58
C SER A 242 -10.02 -16.65 6.94
N TYR A 243 -10.67 -15.61 7.51
CA TYR A 243 -12.12 -15.62 7.74
C TYR A 243 -12.88 -15.75 6.41
N LYS A 244 -12.46 -15.03 5.37
CA LYS A 244 -13.10 -15.06 4.04
C LYS A 244 -12.79 -16.32 3.24
N ASN A 245 -11.57 -16.84 3.38
CA ASN A 245 -11.05 -17.90 2.51
C ASN A 245 -11.01 -19.28 3.17
N ASN A 246 -11.34 -19.37 4.46
CA ASN A 246 -11.24 -20.60 5.26
C ASN A 246 -9.84 -21.26 5.17
N ASP A 247 -8.78 -20.44 5.13
CA ASP A 247 -7.39 -20.89 5.08
C ASP A 247 -6.83 -20.95 6.51
N PHE A 248 -6.91 -22.13 7.12
CA PHE A 248 -6.34 -22.44 8.42
C PHE A 248 -5.75 -23.86 8.43
N ILE A 249 -4.74 -24.08 9.26
CA ILE A 249 -4.30 -25.42 9.67
C ILE A 249 -4.56 -25.59 11.16
N ASP A 250 -4.65 -26.84 11.62
CA ASP A 250 -4.78 -27.12 13.06
C ASP A 250 -3.63 -26.47 13.83
N ASN A 251 -3.96 -25.79 14.93
CA ASN A 251 -2.98 -25.08 15.74
C ASN A 251 -1.91 -26.01 16.33
N ASN A 252 -2.25 -27.28 16.57
CA ASN A 252 -1.32 -28.31 17.05
C ASN A 252 -0.40 -28.84 15.95
N SER A 253 -0.76 -28.65 14.67
CA SER A 253 0.12 -29.00 13.56
C SER A 253 1.23 -27.97 13.40
N LYS A 254 2.44 -28.47 13.18
CA LYS A 254 3.57 -27.65 12.73
C LYS A 254 3.51 -27.51 11.22
N GLN A 255 4.03 -26.41 10.71
CA GLN A 255 4.17 -26.21 9.26
C GLN A 255 5.01 -27.33 8.62
N SER A 256 6.04 -27.79 9.33
CA SER A 256 6.90 -28.91 8.94
C SER A 256 6.20 -30.27 8.91
N ASP A 257 5.01 -30.40 9.50
CA ASP A 257 4.22 -31.65 9.44
C ASP A 257 3.51 -31.78 8.09
N ILE A 258 3.31 -30.66 7.39
CA ILE A 258 2.58 -30.56 6.13
C ILE A 258 3.53 -30.29 4.96
N TYR A 259 4.57 -29.48 5.19
CA TYR A 259 5.49 -29.01 4.16
C TYR A 259 6.95 -29.33 4.52
N ASP A 260 7.70 -29.86 3.56
CA ASP A 260 9.17 -29.91 3.62
C ASP A 260 9.76 -28.53 3.26
N VAL A 261 9.06 -27.78 2.39
CA VAL A 261 9.34 -26.38 2.07
C VAL A 261 8.03 -25.61 2.10
N SER A 262 7.91 -24.65 3.03
CA SER A 262 6.73 -23.78 3.13
C SER A 262 6.48 -23.02 1.83
N PRO A 263 5.20 -22.71 1.51
CA PRO A 263 4.87 -21.82 0.41
C PRO A 263 5.62 -20.49 0.50
N TYR A 264 6.30 -20.13 -0.58
CA TYR A 264 7.08 -18.90 -0.68
C TYR A 264 6.94 -18.22 -2.04
N GLU A 265 7.24 -16.94 -2.05
CA GLU A 265 7.43 -16.15 -3.26
C GLU A 265 8.66 -15.24 -3.09
N PHE A 266 9.53 -15.25 -4.08
CA PHE A 266 10.65 -14.33 -4.21
C PHE A 266 10.51 -13.53 -5.51
N SER A 267 10.73 -12.22 -5.46
CA SER A 267 10.76 -11.38 -6.65
C SER A 267 11.90 -10.39 -6.63
N ILE A 268 12.49 -10.13 -7.79
CA ILE A 268 13.44 -9.04 -8.01
C ILE A 268 13.09 -8.29 -9.29
N LYS A 269 13.07 -6.96 -9.21
CA LYS A 269 12.62 -6.08 -10.28
C LYS A 269 13.51 -4.83 -10.35
N PRO A 270 14.48 -4.76 -11.27
CA PRO A 270 15.08 -3.50 -11.67
C PRO A 270 14.05 -2.59 -12.36
N ILE A 271 14.02 -1.33 -11.94
CA ILE A 271 13.10 -0.30 -12.42
C ILE A 271 13.91 0.95 -12.74
N LEU A 272 13.55 1.62 -13.84
CA LEU A 272 14.13 2.90 -14.22
C LEU A 272 13.09 4.00 -14.00
N GLY A 273 13.18 4.73 -12.89
CA GLY A 273 12.32 5.90 -12.66
C GLY A 273 12.74 7.05 -13.56
N ILE A 274 11.79 7.64 -14.28
CA ILE A 274 12.03 8.74 -15.22
C ILE A 274 11.00 9.83 -14.93
N THR A 275 11.45 11.06 -14.71
CA THR A 275 10.58 12.21 -14.45
C THR A 275 10.85 13.32 -15.45
N ALA A 276 9.79 13.84 -16.08
CA ALA A 276 9.84 15.03 -16.91
C ALA A 276 8.86 16.07 -16.34
N ASN A 277 9.28 17.33 -16.26
CA ASN A 277 8.46 18.41 -15.70
C ASN A 277 8.43 19.60 -16.65
N SER A 278 7.30 20.29 -16.64
CA SER A 278 7.07 21.59 -17.24
C SER A 278 6.31 22.48 -16.24
N ASP A 279 5.99 23.71 -16.61
CA ASP A 279 5.28 24.64 -15.73
C ASP A 279 3.86 24.17 -15.37
N VAL A 280 3.25 23.34 -16.22
CA VAL A 280 1.86 22.89 -16.08
C VAL A 280 1.76 21.37 -15.93
N VAL A 281 2.66 20.61 -16.54
CA VAL A 281 2.57 19.15 -16.63
C VAL A 281 3.81 18.49 -16.07
N SER A 282 3.61 17.48 -15.22
CA SER A 282 4.64 16.55 -14.76
C SER A 282 4.28 15.12 -15.18
N LEU A 283 5.26 14.41 -15.72
CA LEU A 283 5.15 13.00 -16.11
C LEU A 283 6.20 12.19 -15.34
N TYR A 284 5.76 11.15 -14.65
CA TYR A 284 6.62 10.15 -14.04
C TYR A 284 6.37 8.79 -14.71
N VAL A 285 7.41 8.04 -15.04
CA VAL A 285 7.29 6.68 -15.56
C VAL A 285 8.30 5.72 -14.95
N GLU A 286 7.93 4.45 -14.80
CA GLU A 286 8.71 3.36 -14.24
C GLU A 286 8.72 2.12 -15.17
N PRO A 287 9.39 2.18 -16.35
CA PRO A 287 9.69 0.96 -17.09
C PRO A 287 10.52 -0.02 -16.25
N SER A 288 10.21 -1.30 -16.39
CA SER A 288 10.70 -2.31 -15.48
C SER A 288 10.71 -3.72 -16.07
N LEU A 289 11.64 -4.52 -15.57
CA LEU A 289 11.76 -5.95 -15.87
C LEU A 289 11.85 -6.69 -14.53
N GLY A 290 11.14 -7.80 -14.37
CA GLY A 290 11.08 -8.52 -13.11
C GLY A 290 11.14 -10.03 -13.28
N TYR A 291 11.77 -10.69 -12.31
CA TYR A 291 11.79 -12.14 -12.17
C TYR A 291 11.11 -12.53 -10.87
N THR A 292 10.18 -13.48 -10.93
CA THR A 292 9.46 -14.01 -9.77
C THR A 292 9.56 -15.54 -9.73
N LEU A 293 9.86 -16.07 -8.54
CA LEU A 293 9.87 -17.49 -8.23
C LEU A 293 8.86 -17.75 -7.13
N THR A 294 7.87 -18.60 -7.41
CA THR A 294 6.93 -19.10 -6.40
C THR A 294 7.12 -20.59 -6.24
N GLY A 295 7.02 -21.12 -5.02
CA GLY A 295 7.08 -22.57 -4.84
C GLY A 295 6.70 -23.06 -3.45
N TYR A 296 6.57 -24.36 -3.34
CA TYR A 296 6.39 -25.11 -2.09
C TYR A 296 6.72 -26.59 -2.31
N GLN A 297 6.93 -27.31 -1.22
CA GLN A 297 7.01 -28.77 -1.23
C GLN A 297 6.16 -29.33 -0.09
N LYS A 298 5.02 -29.94 -0.43
CA LYS A 298 4.19 -30.67 0.52
C LYS A 298 4.80 -32.04 0.80
N LYS A 299 4.69 -32.52 2.03
CA LYS A 299 5.20 -33.85 2.39
C LYS A 299 4.55 -34.95 1.55
N GLY A 300 5.39 -35.83 1.02
CA GLY A 300 4.96 -36.94 0.16
C GLY A 300 4.54 -36.53 -1.25
N ILE A 301 4.77 -35.28 -1.65
CA ILE A 301 4.48 -34.75 -2.99
C ILE A 301 5.76 -34.10 -3.55
N GLU A 302 5.95 -34.21 -4.87
CA GLU A 302 7.06 -33.54 -5.54
C GLU A 302 6.99 -32.01 -5.37
N SER A 303 8.17 -31.39 -5.35
CA SER A 303 8.29 -29.94 -5.23
C SER A 303 7.62 -29.24 -6.42
N THR A 304 6.87 -28.18 -6.13
CA THR A 304 6.27 -27.31 -7.14
C THR A 304 7.01 -25.99 -7.15
N SER A 305 7.60 -25.61 -8.29
CA SER A 305 8.19 -24.29 -8.50
C SER A 305 7.70 -23.70 -9.83
N THR A 306 7.43 -22.39 -9.82
CA THR A 306 7.02 -21.64 -11.00
C THR A 306 7.89 -20.41 -11.13
N HIS A 307 8.43 -20.22 -12.33
CA HIS A 307 9.32 -19.12 -12.69
C HIS A 307 8.58 -18.20 -13.66
N LYS A 308 8.55 -16.90 -13.37
CA LYS A 308 7.87 -15.89 -14.19
C LYS A 308 8.83 -14.74 -14.49
N LEU A 309 8.97 -14.42 -15.77
CA LEU A 309 9.53 -13.15 -16.23
C LEU A 309 8.40 -12.19 -16.53
N SER A 310 8.53 -10.95 -16.06
CA SER A 310 7.54 -9.89 -16.20
C SER A 310 8.18 -8.63 -16.71
N TRP A 311 7.43 -7.84 -17.46
CA TRP A 311 7.80 -6.49 -17.85
C TRP A 311 6.59 -5.58 -17.62
N GLY A 312 6.85 -4.31 -17.38
CA GLY A 312 5.80 -3.32 -17.29
C GLY A 312 6.34 -1.91 -17.24
N ALA A 313 5.44 -0.95 -17.47
CA ALA A 313 5.69 0.47 -17.37
C ALA A 313 4.52 1.11 -16.64
N TYR A 314 4.80 1.57 -15.43
CA TYR A 314 3.88 2.40 -14.66
C TYR A 314 4.09 3.87 -15.06
N ALA A 315 3.03 4.67 -15.06
CA ALA A 315 3.06 6.07 -15.42
C ALA A 315 2.10 6.90 -14.57
N GLU A 316 2.54 8.08 -14.15
CA GLU A 316 1.73 9.10 -13.48
C GLU A 316 1.80 10.40 -14.27
N LEU A 317 0.65 11.03 -14.48
CA LEU A 317 0.54 12.33 -15.12
C LEU A 317 -0.13 13.31 -14.16
N TYR A 318 0.52 14.45 -13.97
CA TYR A 318 0.02 15.54 -13.14
C TYR A 318 -0.16 16.76 -14.03
N VAL A 319 -1.34 17.38 -13.94
CA VAL A 319 -1.65 18.62 -14.64
C VAL A 319 -2.04 19.66 -13.60
N ARG A 320 -1.28 20.75 -13.51
CA ARG A 320 -1.50 21.87 -12.60
C ARG A 320 -1.70 23.15 -13.40
N PRO A 321 -2.94 23.44 -13.85
CA PRO A 321 -3.24 24.68 -14.58
C PRO A 321 -2.94 25.94 -13.77
N VAL A 322 -3.02 25.83 -12.45
CA VAL A 322 -2.66 26.84 -11.45
C VAL A 322 -1.96 26.14 -10.27
N GLN A 323 -1.24 26.91 -9.45
CA GLN A 323 -0.44 26.37 -8.34
C GLN A 323 -1.25 25.51 -7.35
N ASP A 324 -2.50 25.89 -7.09
CA ASP A 324 -3.30 25.29 -6.04
C ASP A 324 -4.16 24.11 -6.52
N LEU A 325 -4.27 23.87 -7.82
CA LEU A 325 -5.16 22.85 -8.37
C LEU A 325 -4.39 21.85 -9.22
N GLU A 326 -4.46 20.57 -8.82
CA GLU A 326 -3.86 19.46 -9.53
C GLU A 326 -4.92 18.47 -10.00
N TRP A 327 -4.83 18.07 -11.27
CA TRP A 327 -5.48 16.88 -11.78
C TRP A 327 -4.45 15.77 -11.98
N TYR A 328 -4.72 14.61 -11.39
CA TYR A 328 -3.87 13.44 -11.41
C TYR A 328 -4.44 12.32 -12.29
N PHE A 329 -3.56 11.61 -12.99
CA PHE A 329 -3.86 10.36 -13.69
C PHE A 329 -2.76 9.34 -13.42
N GLU A 330 -3.15 8.07 -13.47
CA GLU A 330 -2.26 6.94 -13.30
C GLU A 330 -2.58 5.89 -14.36
N MET A 331 -1.55 5.25 -14.89
CA MET A 331 -1.66 4.23 -15.92
C MET A 331 -0.62 3.16 -15.67
N ASP A 332 -1.00 1.90 -15.77
CA ASP A 332 -0.08 0.77 -15.72
C ASP A 332 -0.23 -0.07 -16.99
N VAL A 333 0.92 -0.38 -17.59
CA VAL A 333 1.02 -1.23 -18.76
C VAL A 333 1.92 -2.40 -18.40
N ASN A 334 1.36 -3.58 -18.18
CA ASN A 334 2.14 -4.73 -17.77
C ASN A 334 1.59 -6.05 -18.31
N ASN A 335 2.44 -7.07 -18.30
CA ASN A 335 2.06 -8.45 -18.63
C ASN A 335 1.82 -9.32 -17.38
N SER A 336 1.66 -8.69 -16.21
CA SER A 336 1.59 -9.37 -14.91
C SER A 336 0.23 -9.32 -14.20
N GLY A 337 -0.71 -8.48 -14.64
CA GLY A 337 -2.08 -8.40 -14.11
C GLY A 337 -2.90 -9.68 -14.38
N ASN A 338 -3.56 -10.21 -13.34
CA ASN A 338 -4.36 -11.43 -13.42
C ASN A 338 -5.74 -11.17 -14.03
N SER A 339 -6.07 -11.82 -15.14
CA SER A 339 -7.02 -12.95 -15.19
C SER A 339 -7.17 -13.48 -16.62
N TYR A 340 -6.74 -14.72 -16.83
CA TYR A 340 -6.83 -15.52 -18.05
C TYR A 340 -8.27 -15.90 -18.46
N THR A 341 -9.29 -15.15 -18.03
CA THR A 341 -10.71 -15.49 -18.27
C THR A 341 -11.31 -14.80 -19.48
N THR A 342 -10.58 -13.91 -20.16
CA THR A 342 -11.02 -13.31 -21.43
C THR A 342 -9.87 -13.29 -22.45
N PRO A 343 -10.06 -13.82 -23.67
CA PRO A 343 -9.00 -14.02 -24.68
C PRO A 343 -8.45 -12.73 -25.33
N VAL A 344 -8.70 -11.56 -24.73
CA VAL A 344 -8.18 -10.27 -25.18
C VAL A 344 -7.68 -9.51 -23.93
N SER A 345 -6.50 -9.86 -23.42
CA SER A 345 -5.85 -9.06 -22.38
C SER A 345 -5.26 -7.83 -23.05
N VAL A 346 -5.93 -6.68 -22.95
CA VAL A 346 -5.32 -5.39 -23.32
C VAL A 346 -4.21 -5.15 -22.31
N PRO A 347 -2.92 -5.09 -22.69
CA PRO A 347 -1.80 -4.98 -21.75
C PRO A 347 -1.68 -3.58 -21.11
N VAL A 348 -2.66 -2.69 -21.36
CA VAL A 348 -2.73 -1.29 -20.90
C VAL A 348 -3.98 -1.15 -20.04
N TYR A 349 -3.80 -0.69 -18.81
CA TYR A 349 -4.90 -0.38 -17.90
C TYR A 349 -4.69 1.03 -17.36
N PHE A 350 -5.73 1.87 -17.44
CA PHE A 350 -5.75 3.09 -16.64
C PHE A 350 -5.99 2.68 -15.19
N GLU A 351 -5.05 3.02 -14.31
CA GLU A 351 -5.25 2.85 -12.88
C GLU A 351 -6.37 3.82 -12.48
N THR A 352 -7.41 3.31 -11.81
CA THR A 352 -8.66 4.05 -11.61
C THR A 352 -8.55 5.09 -10.48
N THR A 353 -7.40 5.73 -10.33
CA THR A 353 -7.04 6.65 -9.23
C THR A 353 -7.02 8.11 -9.68
N THR A 354 -7.60 8.45 -10.84
CA THR A 354 -7.66 9.83 -11.32
C THR A 354 -8.56 10.71 -10.44
N GLY A 355 -8.20 11.99 -10.34
CA GLY A 355 -9.00 12.99 -9.66
C GLY A 355 -8.22 14.23 -9.28
N ILE A 356 -8.83 15.04 -8.43
CA ILE A 356 -8.36 16.38 -8.11
C ILE A 356 -7.72 16.42 -6.71
N THR A 357 -6.61 17.13 -6.61
CA THR A 357 -6.08 17.66 -5.34
C THR A 357 -6.17 19.18 -5.39
N TRP A 358 -6.85 19.78 -4.40
CA TRP A 358 -6.84 21.23 -4.18
C TRP A 358 -5.95 21.52 -2.98
N TYR A 359 -4.82 22.18 -3.21
CA TYR A 359 -3.91 22.63 -2.16
C TYR A 359 -4.51 23.87 -1.48
N LEU A 360 -4.59 23.80 -0.16
CA LEU A 360 -5.23 24.82 0.67
C LEU A 360 -4.15 25.58 1.46
N PRO A 361 -4.39 26.85 1.81
CA PRO A 361 -3.47 27.61 2.65
C PRO A 361 -3.35 26.98 4.05
N SER A 362 -2.19 27.16 4.69
CA SER A 362 -2.01 26.86 6.11
C SER A 362 -2.91 27.75 6.96
N PHE A 363 -3.52 27.20 8.00
CA PHE A 363 -4.16 28.04 9.01
C PHE A 363 -3.06 28.75 9.81
N ASN A 364 -3.26 30.05 10.04
CA ASN A 364 -2.35 30.85 10.86
C ASN A 364 -2.46 30.48 12.34
#